data_AF-A0A9P8AD65-F1
#
_entry.id   AF-A0A9P8AD65-F1
#
_cell.length_a   1.000
_cell.length_b   1.000
_cell.length_c   1.000
_cell.angle_alpha   90.00
_cell.angle_beta   90.00
_cell.angle_gamma   90.00
#
_symmetry.space_group_name_H-M   'P 1'
#
loop_
_entity.id
_entity.type
_entity.pdbx_description
1 polymer ?
#
loop_
_entity_poly.entity_id
_entity_poly.type
_entity_poly.pdbx_seq_one_letter_code
_entity_poly.pdbx_strand_id
1 'polypeptide(L)'
;MESPPTTSTSPPEPREPESSTISVHESSSPRRSYPAIVHFTVLAAVTLPLTLVPYIFTRRRLSTLRQSIKQLETNSTLLRKELSSTSSELGRVRDDVRRMRGLLHEVMEETEGLRTDVRQREATQKAADDATRSELREISNVARISQLHGGSLRMLGLSLAEIAAFMHENELRMPLLGKRADKSRVDQIRSVALKLQDLPCVPEEDFKNRAR
;
A
#
# COMPACT_ATOMS: atom_id res chain seq x y z
N MET A 1 14.02 33.30 -5.86
CA MET A 1 14.81 34.53 -5.66
C MET A 1 14.77 35.29 -6.97
N GLU A 2 13.77 36.17 -7.11
CA GLU A 2 13.60 37.23 -8.11
C GLU A 2 12.43 38.04 -7.49
N SER A 3 12.44 39.37 -7.34
CA SER A 3 13.00 40.43 -8.19
C SER A 3 13.12 41.77 -7.41
N PRO A 4 13.91 42.74 -7.91
CA PRO A 4 13.57 44.17 -7.95
C PRO A 4 13.25 44.59 -9.42
N PRO A 5 12.91 45.85 -9.80
CA PRO A 5 12.95 47.10 -9.06
C PRO A 5 11.66 47.96 -9.10
N THR A 6 11.64 48.95 -8.21
CA THR A 6 10.67 50.05 -8.12
C THR A 6 10.99 51.16 -9.11
N THR A 7 10.00 51.59 -9.90
CA THR A 7 10.10 52.81 -10.74
C THR A 7 9.00 53.79 -10.33
N SER A 8 9.43 54.84 -9.63
CA SER A 8 8.64 56.02 -9.28
C SER A 8 8.68 56.99 -10.46
N THR A 9 7.51 57.34 -11.02
CA THR A 9 7.37 58.35 -12.07
C THR A 9 6.19 59.26 -11.76
N SER A 10 6.53 60.47 -11.30
CA SER A 10 5.66 61.64 -11.11
C SER A 10 5.28 62.27 -12.46
N PRO A 11 4.08 62.88 -12.58
CA PRO A 11 3.87 63.94 -13.57
C PRO A 11 3.27 65.25 -12.98
N PRO A 12 3.38 66.37 -13.73
CA PRO A 12 3.54 67.71 -13.18
C PRO A 12 2.26 68.56 -13.11
N GLU A 13 2.40 69.59 -12.27
CA GLU A 13 1.52 70.71 -11.93
C GLU A 13 1.18 71.63 -13.13
N PRO A 14 -0.11 71.95 -13.40
CA PRO A 14 -0.51 72.94 -14.40
C PRO A 14 -0.59 74.36 -13.83
N ARG A 15 0.17 75.27 -14.44
CA ARG A 15 0.16 76.73 -14.17
C ARG A 15 -1.07 77.41 -14.78
N GLU A 16 -1.67 78.30 -14.00
CA GLU A 16 -2.69 79.26 -14.43
C GLU A 16 -2.11 80.33 -15.38
N PRO A 17 -2.86 80.77 -16.40
CA PRO A 17 -2.60 82.05 -17.05
C PRO A 17 -3.51 83.15 -16.50
N GLU A 18 -2.84 84.26 -16.20
CA GLU A 18 -3.34 85.47 -15.58
C GLU A 18 -4.36 86.22 -16.43
N SER A 19 -5.37 86.71 -15.70
CA SER A 19 -6.22 87.86 -15.93
C SER A 19 -5.57 88.96 -16.81
N SER A 20 -6.24 89.36 -17.89
CA SER A 20 -6.00 90.63 -18.57
C SER A 20 -7.30 91.40 -18.74
N THR A 21 -7.23 92.60 -18.19
CA THR A 21 -8.29 93.54 -17.86
C THR A 21 -8.65 94.42 -19.06
N ILE A 22 -9.95 94.45 -19.37
CA ILE A 22 -10.81 95.59 -19.71
C ILE A 22 -10.13 96.87 -20.27
N SER A 23 -10.49 97.23 -21.50
CA SER A 23 -10.85 98.61 -21.91
C SER A 23 -11.77 98.52 -23.15
N VAL A 24 -13.08 98.73 -23.00
CA VAL A 24 -13.79 100.01 -23.18
C VAL A 24 -13.38 100.72 -24.48
N HIS A 25 -14.17 100.48 -25.54
CA HIS A 25 -14.45 101.54 -26.50
C HIS A 25 -15.90 101.42 -26.98
N GLU A 26 -16.73 102.24 -26.34
CA GLU A 26 -18.11 102.53 -26.69
C GLU A 26 -18.08 103.50 -27.89
N SER A 27 -18.60 103.06 -29.04
CA SER A 27 -18.90 103.92 -30.17
C SER A 27 -20.35 103.70 -30.57
N SER A 28 -21.20 104.52 -29.98
CA SER A 28 -22.62 104.67 -30.26
C SER A 28 -22.84 105.10 -31.71
N SER A 29 -23.47 104.25 -32.52
CA SER A 29 -24.07 104.64 -33.81
C SER A 29 -25.61 104.50 -33.76
N PRO A 30 -26.34 105.41 -34.40
CA PRO A 30 -27.79 105.51 -34.26
C PRO A 30 -28.52 104.46 -35.11
N ARG A 31 -29.03 103.43 -34.42
CA ARG A 31 -30.38 102.86 -34.54
C ARG A 31 -31.09 103.00 -35.91
N ARG A 32 -30.91 101.98 -36.75
CA ARG A 32 -32.05 101.30 -37.40
C ARG A 32 -32.14 99.90 -36.80
N SER A 33 -32.95 99.77 -35.75
CA SER A 33 -33.16 98.53 -35.00
C SER A 33 -33.83 97.47 -35.88
N TYR A 34 -33.01 96.75 -36.65
CA TYR A 34 -33.29 95.35 -36.91
C TYR A 34 -32.96 94.59 -35.63
N PRO A 35 -33.87 93.78 -35.09
CA PRO A 35 -33.66 93.11 -33.80
C PRO A 35 -32.44 92.20 -33.90
N ALA A 36 -31.29 92.59 -33.30
CA ALA A 36 -30.06 91.78 -33.25
C ALA A 36 -30.31 90.38 -32.69
N ILE A 37 -31.35 90.26 -31.85
CA ILE A 37 -31.93 89.03 -31.34
C ILE A 37 -32.23 88.04 -32.47
N VAL A 38 -32.76 88.50 -33.62
CA VAL A 38 -33.14 87.62 -34.73
C VAL A 38 -31.91 86.98 -35.39
N HIS A 39 -30.82 87.72 -35.63
CA HIS A 39 -29.60 87.14 -36.19
C HIS A 39 -28.91 86.16 -35.23
N PHE A 40 -28.89 86.45 -33.93
CA PHE A 40 -28.40 85.51 -32.91
C PHE A 40 -29.25 84.24 -32.86
N THR A 41 -30.58 84.35 -32.96
CA THR A 41 -31.45 83.17 -32.97
C THR A 41 -31.22 82.31 -34.20
N VAL A 42 -31.01 82.89 -35.39
CA VAL A 42 -30.74 82.14 -36.62
C VAL A 42 -29.38 81.44 -36.55
N LEU A 43 -28.33 82.14 -36.09
CA LEU A 43 -27.01 81.53 -35.91
C LEU A 43 -27.02 80.43 -34.84
N ALA A 44 -27.67 80.65 -33.71
CA ALA A 44 -27.85 79.64 -32.68
C ALA A 44 -28.64 78.45 -33.21
N ALA A 45 -29.71 78.67 -33.98
CA ALA A 45 -30.53 77.61 -34.54
C ALA A 45 -29.77 76.69 -35.51
N VAL A 46 -28.73 77.18 -36.20
CA VAL A 46 -27.90 76.36 -37.11
C VAL A 46 -26.69 75.76 -36.39
N THR A 47 -26.02 76.52 -35.52
CA THR A 47 -24.80 76.05 -34.83
C THR A 47 -25.11 75.08 -33.69
N LEU A 48 -26.25 75.23 -33.03
CA LEU A 48 -26.69 74.37 -31.92
C LEU A 48 -26.88 72.91 -32.38
N PRO A 49 -27.65 72.57 -33.43
CA PRO A 49 -27.74 71.19 -33.89
C PRO A 49 -26.40 70.67 -34.42
N LEU A 50 -25.61 71.52 -35.09
CA LEU A 50 -24.31 71.14 -35.64
C LEU A 50 -23.32 70.73 -34.54
N THR A 51 -23.41 71.33 -33.35
CA THR A 51 -22.56 71.00 -32.19
C THR A 51 -23.18 69.94 -31.27
N LEU A 52 -24.51 69.92 -31.11
CA LEU A 52 -25.19 68.95 -30.24
C LEU A 52 -25.20 67.53 -30.80
N VAL A 53 -25.42 67.35 -32.10
CA VAL A 53 -25.48 65.99 -32.69
C VAL A 53 -24.19 65.19 -32.44
N PRO A 54 -22.98 65.69 -32.76
CA PRO A 54 -21.75 64.95 -32.48
C PRO A 54 -21.51 64.77 -30.98
N TYR A 55 -21.91 65.74 -30.15
CA TYR A 55 -21.81 65.63 -28.69
C TYR A 55 -22.71 64.50 -28.14
N ILE A 56 -23.97 64.43 -28.58
CA ILE A 56 -24.89 63.37 -28.16
C ILE A 56 -24.39 62.00 -28.63
N PHE A 57 -23.89 61.93 -29.87
CA PHE A 57 -23.39 60.68 -30.44
C PHE A 57 -22.16 60.14 -29.72
N THR A 58 -21.18 61.00 -29.43
CA THR A 58 -19.99 60.64 -28.63
C THR A 58 -20.37 60.25 -27.21
N ARG A 59 -21.32 60.96 -26.58
CA ARG A 59 -21.84 60.62 -25.24
C ARG A 59 -22.50 59.24 -25.21
N ARG A 60 -23.28 58.87 -26.24
CA ARG A 60 -23.86 57.52 -26.37
C ARG A 60 -22.77 56.45 -26.48
N ARG A 61 -21.78 56.65 -27.35
CA ARG A 61 -20.65 55.72 -27.52
C ARG A 61 -19.84 55.56 -26.22
N LEU A 62 -19.57 56.65 -25.52
CA LEU A 62 -18.86 56.63 -24.24
C LEU A 62 -19.64 55.83 -23.17
N SER A 63 -20.96 55.94 -23.16
CA SER A 63 -21.81 55.17 -22.24
C SER A 63 -21.73 53.66 -22.52
N THR A 64 -21.81 53.26 -23.79
CA THR A 64 -21.68 51.86 -24.19
C THR A 64 -20.30 51.32 -23.84
N LEU A 65 -19.23 52.07 -24.13
CA LEU A 65 -17.86 51.68 -23.79
C LEU A 65 -17.70 51.51 -22.27
N ARG A 66 -18.23 52.44 -21.46
CA ARG A 66 -18.23 52.34 -20.00
C ARG A 66 -18.99 51.11 -19.52
N GLN A 67 -20.12 50.79 -20.13
CA GLN A 67 -20.88 49.59 -19.80
C GLN A 67 -20.10 48.32 -20.15
N SER A 68 -19.45 48.28 -21.31
CA SER A 68 -18.58 47.16 -21.71
C SER A 68 -17.36 47.00 -20.79
N ILE A 69 -16.73 48.10 -20.38
CA ILE A 69 -15.62 48.07 -19.41
C ILE A 69 -16.10 47.49 -18.07
N LYS A 70 -17.25 47.94 -17.56
CA LYS A 70 -17.84 47.39 -16.33
C LYS A 70 -18.16 45.90 -16.47
N GLN A 71 -18.72 45.46 -17.59
CA GLN A 71 -18.99 44.04 -17.85
C GLN A 71 -17.70 43.22 -17.92
N LEU A 72 -16.65 43.75 -18.55
CA LEU A 72 -15.36 43.08 -18.64
C LEU A 72 -14.69 43.00 -17.25
N GLU A 73 -14.81 44.05 -16.44
CA GLU A 73 -14.33 44.07 -15.06
C GLU A 73 -15.06 43.01 -14.21
N THR A 74 -16.40 42.94 -14.28
CA THR A 74 -17.16 41.91 -13.56
C THR A 74 -16.77 40.51 -14.02
N ASN A 75 -16.64 40.27 -15.33
CA ASN A 75 -16.25 38.96 -15.85
C ASN A 75 -14.82 38.59 -15.44
N SER A 76 -13.90 39.55 -15.46
CA SER A 76 -12.51 39.35 -15.01
C SER A 76 -12.46 38.97 -13.53
N THR A 77 -13.26 39.63 -12.67
CA THR A 77 -13.32 39.26 -11.25
C THR A 77 -13.91 37.87 -11.01
N LEU A 78 -14.93 37.48 -11.77
CA LEU A 78 -15.53 36.14 -11.70
C LEU A 78 -14.53 35.06 -12.14
N LEU A 79 -13.86 35.24 -13.27
CA LEU A 79 -12.84 34.31 -13.75
C LEU A 79 -11.66 34.18 -12.77
N ARG A 80 -11.22 35.28 -12.15
CA ARG A 80 -10.19 35.23 -11.09
C ARG A 80 -10.67 34.42 -9.88
N LYS A 81 -11.92 34.58 -9.49
CA LYS A 81 -12.52 33.81 -8.39
C LYS A 81 -12.59 32.32 -8.74
N GLU A 82 -13.05 31.97 -9.94
CA GLU A 82 -13.11 30.59 -10.42
C GLU A 82 -11.71 29.96 -10.52
N LEU A 83 -10.72 30.69 -11.03
CA LEU A 83 -9.33 30.23 -11.09
C LEU A 83 -8.77 29.99 -9.68
N SER A 84 -9.05 30.90 -8.74
CA SER A 84 -8.63 30.70 -7.34
C SER A 84 -9.31 29.49 -6.69
N SER A 85 -10.60 29.25 -6.99
CA SER A 85 -11.35 28.11 -6.47
C SER A 85 -10.81 26.80 -7.03
N THR A 86 -10.66 26.70 -8.34
CA THR A 86 -10.11 25.51 -9.03
C THR A 86 -8.66 25.25 -8.63
N SER A 87 -7.85 26.28 -8.44
CA SER A 87 -6.49 26.14 -7.92
C SER A 87 -6.48 25.55 -6.49
N SER A 88 -7.39 26.00 -5.62
CA SER A 88 -7.52 25.44 -4.27
C SER A 88 -8.01 23.99 -4.27
N GLU A 89 -8.92 23.65 -5.17
CA GLU A 89 -9.44 22.29 -5.35
C GLU A 89 -8.35 21.35 -5.87
N LEU A 90 -7.56 21.78 -6.87
CA LEU A 90 -6.42 21.02 -7.37
C LEU A 90 -5.37 20.79 -6.27
N GLY A 91 -5.17 21.77 -5.38
CA GLY A 91 -4.33 21.63 -4.19
C GLY A 91 -4.79 20.49 -3.29
N ARG A 92 -6.10 20.43 -2.98
CA ARG A 92 -6.70 19.35 -2.19
C ARG A 92 -6.53 17.98 -2.82
N VAL A 93 -6.85 17.86 -4.12
CA VAL A 93 -6.68 16.60 -4.86
C VAL A 93 -5.23 16.14 -4.84
N ARG A 94 -4.27 17.06 -4.97
CA ARG A 94 -2.84 16.73 -4.89
C ARG A 94 -2.44 16.20 -3.52
N ASP A 95 -2.97 16.78 -2.45
CA ASP A 95 -2.70 16.31 -1.09
C ASP A 95 -3.34 14.95 -0.81
N ASP A 96 -4.55 14.70 -1.32
CA ASP A 96 -5.20 13.40 -1.23
C ASP A 96 -4.43 12.32 -2.01
N VAL A 97 -3.94 12.63 -3.22
CA VAL A 97 -3.07 11.73 -3.99
C VAL A 97 -1.77 11.43 -3.23
N ARG A 98 -1.18 12.42 -2.54
CA ARG A 98 0.00 12.21 -1.70
C ARG A 98 -0.30 11.27 -0.53
N ARG A 99 -1.42 11.48 0.17
CA ARG A 99 -1.87 10.61 1.27
C ARG A 99 -2.12 9.18 0.80
N MET A 100 -2.83 9.03 -0.32
CA MET A 100 -3.12 7.72 -0.90
C MET A 100 -1.84 6.99 -1.32
N ARG A 101 -0.83 7.70 -1.85
CA ARG A 101 0.48 7.11 -2.14
C ARG A 101 1.20 6.66 -0.87
N GLY A 102 1.09 7.41 0.22
CA GLY A 102 1.63 7.01 1.53
C GLY A 102 1.00 5.71 2.02
N LEU A 103 -0.34 5.65 2.05
CA LEU A 103 -1.08 4.44 2.44
C LEU A 103 -0.78 3.24 1.54
N LEU A 104 -0.66 3.46 0.23
CA LEU A 104 -0.30 2.39 -0.71
C LEU A 104 1.10 1.84 -0.41
N HIS A 105 2.05 2.70 -0.06
CA HIS A 105 3.40 2.27 0.29
C HIS A 105 3.43 1.46 1.59
N GLU A 106 2.69 1.91 2.61
CA GLU A 106 2.53 1.19 3.89
C GLU A 106 1.90 -0.19 3.67
N VAL A 107 0.81 -0.30 2.90
CA VAL A 107 0.18 -1.59 2.57
C VAL A 107 1.14 -2.50 1.79
N MET A 108 1.95 -1.95 0.88
CA MET A 108 2.95 -2.73 0.15
C MET A 108 4.03 -3.28 1.08
N GLU A 109 4.52 -2.46 2.01
CA GLU A 109 5.51 -2.86 3.01
C GLU A 109 4.96 -3.94 3.95
N GLU A 110 3.74 -3.77 4.46
CA GLU A 110 3.06 -4.78 5.29
C GLU A 110 2.84 -6.10 4.54
N THR A 111 2.44 -6.02 3.27
CA THR A 111 2.23 -7.21 2.43
C THR A 111 3.56 -7.94 2.17
N GLU A 112 4.65 -7.21 1.98
CA GLU A 112 5.99 -7.79 1.84
C GLU A 112 6.45 -8.46 3.14
N GLY A 113 6.23 -7.81 4.29
CA GLY A 113 6.50 -8.38 5.62
C GLY A 113 5.71 -9.67 5.89
N LEU A 114 4.41 -9.68 5.60
CA LEU A 114 3.59 -10.89 5.71
C LEU A 114 4.08 -12.01 4.79
N ARG A 115 4.54 -11.68 3.58
CA ARG A 115 5.08 -12.66 2.64
C ARG A 115 6.39 -13.27 3.15
N THR A 116 7.26 -12.48 3.78
CA THR A 116 8.48 -13.01 4.41
C THR A 116 8.16 -13.90 5.61
N ASP A 117 7.17 -13.52 6.42
CA ASP A 117 6.74 -14.31 7.58
C ASP A 117 6.17 -15.67 7.17
N VAL A 118 5.33 -15.71 6.13
CA VAL A 118 4.78 -16.96 5.59
C VAL A 118 5.90 -17.88 5.13
N ARG A 119 6.88 -17.36 4.37
CA ARG A 119 8.04 -18.15 3.93
C ARG A 119 8.87 -18.67 5.09
N GLN A 120 9.07 -17.87 6.13
CA GLN A 120 9.78 -18.30 7.32
C GLN A 120 9.03 -19.43 8.04
N ARG A 121 7.71 -19.28 8.21
CA ARG A 121 6.87 -20.32 8.81
C ARG A 121 6.90 -21.62 8.02
N GLU A 122 6.74 -21.55 6.70
CA GLU A 122 6.85 -22.71 5.81
C GLU A 122 8.22 -23.40 5.94
N ALA A 123 9.32 -22.63 6.01
CA ALA A 123 10.65 -23.17 6.20
C ALA A 123 10.81 -23.87 7.57
N THR A 124 10.29 -23.26 8.64
CA THR A 124 10.31 -23.87 9.99
C THR A 124 9.45 -25.12 10.07
N GLN A 125 8.27 -25.11 9.43
CA GLN A 125 7.38 -26.27 9.37
C GLN A 125 8.04 -27.41 8.60
N LYS A 126 8.64 -27.12 7.45
CA LYS A 126 9.36 -28.13 6.68
C LYS A 126 10.52 -28.73 7.47
N ALA A 127 11.28 -27.92 8.20
CA ALA A 127 12.37 -28.40 9.05
C ALA A 127 11.85 -29.30 10.19
N ALA A 128 10.72 -28.95 10.81
CA ALA A 128 10.07 -29.77 11.82
C ALA A 128 9.54 -31.10 11.24
N ASP A 129 8.92 -31.06 10.05
CA ASP A 129 8.44 -32.25 9.35
C ASP A 129 9.59 -33.18 8.96
N ASP A 130 10.72 -32.64 8.50
CA ASP A 130 11.90 -33.43 8.16
C ASP A 130 12.54 -34.04 9.41
N ALA A 131 12.56 -33.30 10.54
CA ALA A 131 13.03 -33.81 11.83
C ALA A 131 12.18 -34.99 12.32
N THR A 132 10.84 -34.84 12.35
CA THR A 132 9.92 -35.90 12.77
C THR A 132 10.01 -37.13 11.86
N ARG A 133 10.16 -36.94 10.54
CA ARG A 133 10.40 -38.05 9.60
C ARG A 133 11.71 -38.78 9.87
N SER A 134 12.76 -38.06 10.25
CA SER A 134 14.05 -38.67 10.57
C SER A 134 13.97 -39.50 11.86
N GLU A 135 13.26 -39.01 12.88
CA GLU A 135 13.01 -39.73 14.13
C GLU A 135 12.19 -40.99 13.90
N LEU A 136 11.12 -40.92 13.10
CA LEU A 136 10.31 -42.10 12.73
C LEU A 136 11.15 -43.16 12.01
N ARG A 137 12.06 -42.75 11.13
CA ARG A 137 12.99 -43.67 10.46
C ARG A 137 13.94 -44.33 11.46
N GLU A 138 14.48 -43.56 12.40
CA GLU A 138 15.35 -44.09 13.46
C GLU A 138 14.62 -45.14 14.31
N ILE A 139 13.41 -44.82 14.79
CA ILE A 139 12.59 -45.76 15.57
C ILE A 139 12.29 -47.03 14.76
N SER A 140 11.96 -46.90 13.47
CA SER A 140 11.70 -48.05 12.61
C SER A 140 12.95 -48.94 12.42
N ASN A 141 14.14 -48.32 12.33
CA ASN A 141 15.40 -49.05 12.24
C ASN A 141 15.73 -49.77 13.55
N VAL A 142 15.52 -49.14 14.71
CA VAL A 142 15.70 -49.76 16.03
C VAL A 142 14.75 -50.94 16.21
N ALA A 143 13.49 -50.81 15.78
CA ALA A 143 12.52 -51.90 15.80
C ALA A 143 12.98 -53.07 14.93
N ARG A 144 13.48 -52.81 13.72
CA ARG A 144 14.01 -53.84 12.81
C ARG A 144 15.23 -54.56 13.39
N ILE A 145 16.17 -53.83 13.98
CA ILE A 145 17.35 -54.42 14.64
C ILE A 145 16.91 -55.29 15.82
N SER A 146 15.93 -54.84 16.61
CA SER A 146 15.39 -55.60 17.73
C SER A 146 14.73 -56.91 17.29
N GLN A 147 14.01 -56.90 16.15
CA GLN A 147 13.44 -58.10 15.55
C GLN A 147 14.53 -59.10 15.10
N LEU A 148 15.61 -58.62 14.48
CA LEU A 148 16.73 -59.48 14.08
C LEU A 148 17.40 -60.16 15.29
N HIS A 149 17.60 -59.41 16.39
CA HIS A 149 18.12 -59.99 17.64
C HIS A 149 17.14 -60.99 18.26
N GLY A 150 15.83 -60.72 18.22
CA GLY A 150 14.81 -61.67 18.66
C GLY A 150 14.87 -63.01 17.92
N GLY A 151 15.10 -62.98 16.60
CA GLY A 151 15.31 -64.19 15.81
C GLY A 151 16.54 -65.00 16.27
N SER A 152 17.67 -64.33 16.53
CA SER A 152 18.88 -64.98 17.03
C SER A 152 18.69 -65.60 18.42
N LEU A 153 18.03 -64.89 19.35
CA LEU A 153 17.70 -65.40 20.68
C LEU A 153 16.78 -66.63 20.62
N ARG A 154 15.83 -66.66 19.68
CA ARG A 154 14.96 -67.82 19.46
C ARG A 154 15.74 -69.03 18.92
N MET A 155 16.66 -68.82 17.97
CA MET A 155 17.55 -69.87 17.47
C MET A 155 18.44 -70.42 18.59
N LEU A 156 18.95 -69.54 19.46
CA LEU A 156 19.69 -69.95 20.65
C LEU A 156 18.80 -70.78 21.60
N GLY A 157 17.55 -70.37 21.83
CA GLY A 157 16.57 -71.11 22.62
C GLY A 157 16.30 -72.51 22.07
N LEU A 158 16.17 -72.66 20.75
CA LEU A 158 16.04 -73.96 20.08
C LEU A 158 17.25 -74.87 20.32
N SER A 159 18.47 -74.35 20.11
CA SER A 159 19.70 -75.12 20.37
C SER A 159 19.82 -75.52 21.85
N LEU A 160 19.46 -74.64 22.78
CA LEU A 160 19.47 -74.94 24.21
C LEU A 160 18.46 -76.04 24.58
N ALA A 161 17.27 -76.04 23.94
CA ALA A 161 16.26 -77.08 24.12
C ALA A 161 16.75 -78.45 23.61
N GLU A 162 17.43 -78.49 22.46
CA GLU A 162 18.05 -79.69 21.92
C GLU A 162 19.15 -80.24 22.84
N ILE A 163 20.02 -79.37 23.36
CA ILE A 163 21.06 -79.76 24.34
C ILE A 163 20.41 -80.32 25.61
N ALA A 164 19.35 -79.69 26.12
CA ALA A 164 18.64 -80.18 27.31
C ALA A 164 17.97 -81.55 27.05
N ALA A 165 17.38 -81.75 25.87
CA ALA A 165 16.81 -83.02 25.47
C ALA A 165 17.87 -84.12 25.38
N PHE A 166 19.02 -83.82 24.77
CA PHE A 166 20.16 -84.74 24.69
C PHE A 166 20.72 -85.07 26.08
N MET A 167 20.91 -84.07 26.95
CA MET A 167 21.38 -84.30 28.32
C MET A 167 20.43 -85.21 29.09
N HIS A 168 19.12 -85.02 28.95
CA HIS A 168 18.10 -85.86 29.57
C HIS A 168 18.13 -87.29 29.01
N GLU A 169 18.25 -87.45 27.69
CA GLU A 169 18.37 -88.76 27.05
C GLU A 169 19.65 -89.49 27.51
N ASN A 170 20.76 -88.77 27.62
CA ASN A 170 22.03 -89.34 28.07
C ASN A 170 21.97 -89.76 29.56
N GLU A 171 21.27 -89.00 30.41
CA GLU A 171 20.97 -89.40 31.80
C GLU A 171 20.14 -90.68 31.86
N LEU A 172 19.17 -90.85 30.94
CA LEU A 172 18.37 -92.08 30.83
C LEU A 172 19.20 -93.29 30.37
N ARG A 173 20.19 -93.09 29.48
CA ARG A 173 21.07 -94.16 29.00
C ARG A 173 22.17 -94.55 30.00
N MET A 174 22.59 -93.66 30.90
CA MET A 174 23.61 -93.92 31.92
C MET A 174 23.12 -93.65 33.36
N PRO A 175 22.19 -94.47 33.90
CA PRO A 175 21.56 -94.23 35.19
C PRO A 175 22.49 -94.36 36.41
N LEU A 176 23.73 -94.86 36.24
CA LEU A 176 24.61 -95.26 37.34
C LEU A 176 25.56 -94.16 37.85
N LEU A 177 25.72 -93.04 37.14
CA LEU A 177 26.66 -91.96 37.55
C LEU A 177 25.98 -90.63 37.95
N GLY A 178 24.68 -90.47 37.74
CA GLY A 178 24.00 -89.19 37.96
C GLY A 178 23.70 -88.91 39.45
N LYS A 179 24.37 -87.92 40.05
CA LYS A 179 23.91 -87.35 41.33
C LYS A 179 22.60 -86.60 41.09
N ARG A 180 21.65 -86.72 42.03
CA ARG A 180 20.32 -86.06 42.02
C ARG A 180 20.35 -84.54 41.75
N ALA A 181 21.50 -83.89 41.94
CA ALA A 181 21.73 -82.47 41.68
C ALA A 181 21.73 -82.09 40.19
N ASP A 182 22.04 -83.02 39.27
CA ASP A 182 22.18 -82.70 37.84
C ASP A 182 20.81 -82.52 37.13
N LYS A 183 19.74 -83.15 37.65
CA LYS A 183 18.37 -82.99 37.14
C LYS A 183 17.91 -81.53 37.16
N SER A 184 18.25 -80.81 38.23
CA SER A 184 17.91 -79.39 38.38
C SER A 184 18.56 -78.52 37.31
N ARG A 185 19.74 -78.89 36.81
CA ARG A 185 20.43 -78.13 35.76
C ARG A 185 19.77 -78.31 34.41
N VAL A 186 19.35 -79.54 34.08
CA VAL A 186 18.65 -79.83 32.82
C VAL A 186 17.31 -79.09 32.76
N ASP A 187 16.54 -79.10 33.85
CA ASP A 187 15.27 -78.38 33.91
C ASP A 187 15.46 -76.85 33.86
N GLN A 188 16.56 -76.34 34.42
CA GLN A 188 16.91 -74.92 34.30
C GLN A 188 17.19 -74.55 32.85
N ILE A 189 17.99 -75.34 32.12
CA ILE A 189 18.27 -75.13 30.69
C ILE A 189 16.96 -75.16 29.88
N ARG A 190 16.09 -76.14 30.12
CA ARG A 190 14.78 -76.24 29.46
C ARG A 190 13.90 -75.02 29.74
N SER A 191 13.87 -74.53 30.99
CA SER A 191 13.11 -73.34 31.36
C SER A 191 13.63 -72.06 30.68
N VAL A 192 14.95 -71.93 30.53
CA VAL A 192 15.56 -70.79 29.83
C VAL A 192 15.28 -70.89 28.33
N ALA A 193 15.36 -72.09 27.74
CA ALA A 193 15.02 -72.33 26.34
C ALA A 193 13.57 -71.92 26.01
N LEU A 194 12.62 -72.32 26.85
CA LEU A 194 11.21 -71.94 26.72
C LEU A 194 11.01 -70.43 26.83
N LYS A 195 11.65 -69.78 27.81
CA LYS A 195 11.59 -68.31 27.96
C LYS A 195 12.16 -67.57 26.75
N LEU A 196 13.19 -68.10 26.09
CA LEU A 196 13.76 -67.52 24.87
C LEU A 196 12.89 -67.77 23.63
N GLN A 197 12.14 -68.88 23.58
CA GLN A 197 11.19 -69.16 22.51
C GLN A 197 9.91 -68.31 22.59
N ASP A 198 9.42 -68.08 23.81
CA ASP A 198 8.20 -67.32 24.11
C ASP A 198 8.37 -65.80 23.95
N LEU A 199 9.57 -65.33 23.60
CA LEU A 199 9.75 -63.93 23.23
C LEU A 199 8.84 -63.61 22.03
N PRO A 200 8.01 -62.55 22.12
CA PRO A 200 7.05 -62.21 21.09
C PRO A 200 7.79 -61.89 19.79
N CYS A 201 7.74 -62.83 18.85
CA CYS A 201 8.12 -62.57 17.48
C CYS A 201 6.94 -61.83 16.87
N VAL A 202 7.04 -60.51 16.77
CA VAL A 202 6.03 -59.70 16.10
C VAL A 202 5.94 -60.21 14.65
N PRO A 203 4.82 -60.83 14.25
CA PRO A 203 4.69 -61.40 12.91
C PRO A 203 4.67 -60.24 11.90
N GLU A 204 5.58 -60.28 10.92
CA GLU A 204 5.67 -59.27 9.85
C GLU A 204 4.38 -59.17 8.99
N GLU A 205 3.50 -60.17 9.07
CA GLU A 205 2.28 -60.26 8.26
C GLU A 205 1.31 -59.07 8.49
N ASP A 206 1.30 -58.45 9.67
CA ASP A 206 0.39 -57.33 9.96
C ASP A 206 0.80 -56.01 9.26
N PHE A 207 2.05 -55.86 8.83
CA PHE A 207 2.49 -54.64 8.12
C PHE A 207 2.05 -54.63 6.65
N LYS A 208 1.85 -55.79 6.03
CA LYS A 208 1.46 -55.89 4.61
C LYS A 208 0.01 -55.50 4.36
N ASN A 209 -0.86 -55.65 5.37
CA ASN A 209 -2.28 -55.31 5.28
C ASN A 209 -2.60 -53.85 5.60
N ARG A 210 -1.66 -53.06 6.16
CA ARG A 210 -1.87 -51.64 6.47
C ARG A 210 -1.36 -50.66 5.41
N ALA A 211 -0.65 -51.15 4.40
CA ALA A 211 -0.11 -50.32 3.31
C ALA A 211 -0.97 -50.35 2.03
N ARG A 212 -2.18 -50.94 2.08
CA ARG A 212 -3.22 -50.86 1.05
C ARG A 212 -4.38 -50.02 1.55
#